data_AF-A0AAE9DSZ1-F1
#
_entry.id   AF-A0AAE9DSZ1-F1
#
_cell.length_a   1.000
_cell.length_b   1.000
_cell.length_c   1.000
_cell.angle_alpha   90.00
_cell.angle_beta   90.00
_cell.angle_gamma   90.00
#
_symmetry.space_group_name_H-M   'P 1'
#
loop_
_entity.id
_entity.type
_entity.pdbx_description
1 polymer ?
#
loop_
_entity_poly.entity_id
_entity_poly.type
_entity_poly.pdbx_seq_one_letter_code
_entity_poly.pdbx_strand_id
1 'polypeptide(L)'
;MYDGIEDGNLTYHYVSGVAGDGTKYKFSIPIYDPWCAAELHNHIFWHEYGPEWRKDHPSSVYTWNKSGKNGKIVGKFTKEEMRQYYVMY
;
A
#
# COMPACT_ATOMS: atom_id res chain seq x y z
N MET A 1 -5.90 -6.70 1.81
CA MET A 1 -4.84 -6.60 2.83
C MET A 1 -4.38 -8.02 3.15
N TYR A 2 -3.10 -8.19 3.48
CA TYR A 2 -2.47 -9.49 3.65
C TYR A 2 -1.72 -9.57 4.99
N ASP A 3 -1.55 -10.78 5.51
CA ASP A 3 -0.85 -11.02 6.77
C ASP A 3 0.66 -11.19 6.54
N GLY A 4 1.45 -10.41 7.27
CA GLY A 4 2.89 -10.56 7.38
C GLY A 4 3.22 -11.52 8.51
N ILE A 5 3.46 -12.78 8.16
CA ILE A 5 3.87 -13.82 9.10
C ILE A 5 5.40 -13.95 9.08
N GLU A 6 6.03 -13.78 10.23
CA GLU A 6 7.46 -14.02 10.44
C GLU A 6 7.61 -15.05 11.56
N ASP A 7 8.42 -16.08 11.32
CA ASP A 7 8.63 -17.20 12.26
C ASP A 7 7.34 -17.87 12.77
N GLY A 8 6.31 -17.92 11.92
CA GLY A 8 5.01 -18.53 12.24
C GLY A 8 4.06 -17.63 13.04
N ASN A 9 4.49 -16.42 13.41
CA ASN A 9 3.67 -15.45 14.12
C ASN A 9 3.28 -14.30 13.20
N LEU A 10 2.04 -13.82 13.33
CA LEU A 10 1.61 -12.57 12.71
C LEU A 10 2.42 -11.42 13.35
N THR A 11 3.20 -10.69 12.55
CA THR A 11 4.02 -9.56 13.02
C THR A 11 3.56 -8.20 12.48
N TYR A 12 2.92 -8.17 11.31
CA TYR A 12 2.32 -6.95 10.73
C TYR A 12 1.26 -7.34 9.70
N HIS A 13 0.42 -6.38 9.30
CA HIS A 13 -0.38 -6.51 8.10
C HIS A 13 0.24 -5.69 6.99
N TYR A 14 -0.05 -6.01 5.73
CA TYR A 14 0.46 -5.22 4.64
C TYR A 14 -0.52 -5.08 3.48
N VAL A 15 -0.32 -3.98 2.76
CA VAL A 15 -0.97 -3.73 1.47
C VAL A 15 0.09 -3.60 0.38
N SER A 16 -0.23 -4.09 -0.81
CA SER A 16 0.62 -3.94 -1.99
C SER A 16 0.13 -2.79 -2.86
N GLY A 17 1.04 -2.11 -3.53
CA GLY A 17 0.73 -1.06 -4.47
C GLY A 17 1.68 -1.11 -5.66
N VAL A 18 1.21 -0.67 -6.83
CA VAL A 18 2.01 -0.59 -8.05
C VAL A 18 2.00 0.84 -8.54
N ALA A 19 3.19 1.42 -8.71
CA ALA A 19 3.34 2.73 -9.34
C ALA A 19 3.10 2.64 -10.85
N GLY A 20 2.81 3.79 -11.48
CA GLY A 20 2.57 3.85 -12.92
C GLY A 20 3.77 3.42 -13.79
N ASP A 21 4.98 3.40 -13.22
CA ASP A 21 6.18 2.87 -13.89
C ASP A 21 6.39 1.35 -13.68
N GLY A 22 5.43 0.69 -13.01
CA GLY A 22 5.48 -0.73 -12.67
C GLY A 22 6.24 -1.09 -11.41
N THR A 23 6.74 -0.10 -10.66
CA THR A 23 7.44 -0.36 -9.39
C THR A 23 6.45 -0.87 -8.34
N LYS A 24 6.76 -2.02 -7.74
CA LYS A 24 5.94 -2.69 -6.72
C LYS A 24 6.37 -2.22 -5.34
N TYR A 25 5.40 -1.82 -4.54
CA TYR A 25 5.58 -1.39 -3.17
C TYR A 25 4.79 -2.29 -2.22
N LYS A 26 5.37 -2.52 -1.05
CA LYS A 26 4.73 -3.18 0.09
C LYS A 26 4.71 -2.20 1.25
N PHE A 27 3.53 -1.93 1.78
CA PHE A 27 3.33 -1.07 2.93
C PHE A 27 2.97 -1.92 4.14
N SER A 28 3.90 -2.01 5.10
CA SER A 28 3.67 -2.71 6.36
C SER A 28 2.98 -1.80 7.36
N ILE A 29 1.98 -2.34 8.04
CA ILE A 29 1.15 -1.69 9.04
C ILE A 29 1.27 -2.50 10.34
N PRO A 30 1.63 -1.89 11.48
CA PRO A 30 1.69 -2.58 12.76
C PRO A 30 0.33 -3.19 13.15
N ILE A 31 0.35 -4.33 13.83
CA ILE A 31 -0.87 -5.09 14.23
C ILE A 31 -1.84 -4.24 15.05
N TYR A 32 -1.32 -3.38 15.93
CA TYR A 32 -2.11 -2.61 16.89
C TYR A 32 -2.57 -1.25 16.37
N ASP A 33 -2.15 -0.87 15.16
CA ASP A 33 -2.58 0.40 14.55
C ASP A 33 -4.02 0.22 14.05
N PRO A 34 -5.00 1.09 14.34
CA PRO A 34 -6.33 0.99 13.72
C PRO A 34 -6.22 1.32 12.22
N TRP A 35 -6.50 0.33 11.36
CA TRP A 35 -6.21 0.49 9.92
C TRP A 35 -7.31 1.22 9.16
N CYS A 36 -6.85 2.05 8.23
CA CYS A 36 -7.68 2.81 7.29
C CYS A 36 -7.13 2.68 5.86
N ALA A 37 -6.53 1.52 5.53
CA ALA A 37 -5.88 1.27 4.24
C ALA A 37 -6.33 -0.05 3.63
N ALA A 38 -6.65 -0.05 2.35
CA ALA A 38 -7.00 -1.24 1.58
C ALA A 38 -6.23 -1.27 0.25
N GLU A 39 -6.16 -2.45 -0.35
CA GLU A 39 -5.61 -2.64 -1.69
C GLU A 39 -6.75 -3.14 -2.59
N LEU A 40 -6.90 -2.54 -3.76
CA LEU A 40 -7.84 -2.96 -4.80
C LEU A 40 -7.14 -2.84 -6.16
N HIS A 41 -7.03 -3.96 -6.88
CA HIS A 41 -6.34 -4.04 -8.18
C HIS A 41 -4.92 -3.44 -8.18
N ASN A 42 -4.11 -3.77 -7.17
CA ASN A 42 -2.77 -3.23 -6.96
C ASN A 42 -2.70 -1.70 -6.73
N HIS A 43 -3.82 -1.07 -6.42
CA HIS A 43 -3.88 0.32 -6.01
C HIS A 43 -4.21 0.39 -4.52
N ILE A 44 -3.45 1.22 -3.80
CA ILE A 44 -3.66 1.42 -2.37
C ILE A 44 -4.69 2.54 -2.20
N PHE A 45 -5.73 2.23 -1.46
CA PHE A 45 -6.76 3.16 -1.02
C PHE A 45 -6.54 3.45 0.46
N TRP A 46 -6.45 4.74 0.80
CA TRP A 46 -6.48 5.21 2.19
C TRP A 46 -7.87 5.83 2.41
N HIS A 47 -8.53 5.45 3.49
CA HIS A 47 -9.87 5.92 3.83
C HIS A 47 -9.86 6.41 5.27
N GLU A 48 -9.80 7.72 5.47
CA GLU A 48 -9.75 8.38 6.78
C GLU A 48 -11.12 8.34 7.50
N TYR A 49 -11.58 7.15 7.94
CA TYR A 49 -12.90 6.96 8.59
C TYR A 49 -12.80 6.62 10.09
N GLY A 50 -11.66 6.90 10.72
CA GLY A 50 -11.52 6.81 12.18
C GLY A 50 -12.31 7.93 12.89
N PRO A 51 -12.76 7.75 14.15
CA PRO A 51 -13.40 8.82 14.93
C PRO A 51 -12.54 10.10 15.04
N GLU A 52 -11.23 9.93 14.88
CA GLU A 52 -10.20 10.96 14.97
C GLU A 52 -9.62 11.37 13.61
N TRP A 53 -10.29 11.06 12.50
CA TRP A 53 -9.81 11.36 11.13
C TRP A 53 -9.36 12.82 10.92
N ARG A 54 -9.95 13.77 11.66
CA ARG A 54 -9.56 15.19 11.63
C ARG A 54 -8.16 15.48 12.21
N LYS A 55 -7.63 14.57 13.02
CA LYS A 55 -6.26 14.61 13.57
C LYS A 55 -5.27 13.89 12.65
N ASP A 56 -5.78 13.05 11.75
CA ASP A 56 -4.94 12.38 10.77
C ASP A 56 -4.39 13.41 9.78
N HIS A 57 -3.18 13.15 9.29
CA HIS A 57 -2.55 14.05 8.35
C HIS A 57 -3.29 13.95 7.01
N PRO A 58 -3.68 15.08 6.38
CA PRO A 58 -4.44 15.03 5.14
C PRO A 58 -3.70 14.23 4.08
N SER A 59 -4.31 13.12 3.64
CA SER A 59 -3.77 12.22 2.63
C SER A 59 -3.47 12.92 1.29
N SER A 60 -4.10 14.06 1.01
CA SER A 60 -3.79 14.91 -0.15
C SER A 60 -2.38 15.51 -0.13
N VAL A 61 -1.76 15.64 1.04
CA VAL A 61 -0.40 16.18 1.22
C VAL A 61 0.65 15.06 1.16
N TYR A 62 0.22 13.80 1.29
CA TYR A 62 1.07 12.63 1.25
C TYR A 62 0.84 11.85 -0.04
N THR A 63 1.76 11.97 -1.00
CA THR A 63 1.82 10.99 -2.09
C THR A 63 2.09 9.62 -1.47
N TRP A 64 1.32 8.59 -1.83
CA TRP A 64 1.39 7.26 -1.22
C TRP A 64 2.82 6.68 -1.22
N ASN A 65 3.65 7.01 -2.21
CA ASN A 65 5.05 6.61 -2.35
C ASN A 65 6.07 7.52 -1.63
N LYS A 66 5.64 8.66 -1.06
CA LYS A 66 6.46 9.62 -0.30
C LYS A 66 6.25 9.54 1.21
N SER A 67 5.27 8.77 1.68
CA SER A 67 5.12 8.42 3.10
C SER A 67 6.31 7.54 3.51
N GLY A 68 7.42 8.19 3.87
CA GLY A 68 8.74 7.59 3.93
C GLY A 68 8.98 6.56 5.03
N LYS A 69 7.94 6.09 5.74
CA LYS A 69 8.13 5.17 6.87
C LYS A 69 7.78 3.72 6.60
N ASN A 70 6.84 3.42 5.70
CA ASN A 70 6.31 2.05 5.59
C ASN A 70 6.34 1.42 4.20
N GLY A 71 6.54 2.20 3.13
CA GLY A 71 6.59 1.69 1.76
C GLY A 71 7.97 1.15 1.39
N LYS A 72 8.11 -0.18 1.24
CA LYS A 72 9.32 -0.82 0.72
C LYS A 72 9.13 -1.20 -0.74
N ILE A 73 10.13 -0.92 -1.58
CA ILE A 73 10.18 -1.44 -2.95
C ILE A 73 10.47 -2.95 -2.84
N VAL A 74 9.58 -3.76 -3.40
CA VAL A 74 9.67 -5.23 -3.36
C VAL A 74 9.82 -5.85 -4.74
N GLY A 75 9.83 -5.03 -5.80
CA GLY A 75 10.06 -5.48 -7.16
C GLY A 75 9.66 -4.45 -8.19
N LYS A 76 9.74 -4.82 -9.46
CA LYS A 76 9.32 -4.02 -10.59
C LYS A 76 8.82 -4.93 -11.70
N PHE A 77 7.69 -4.59 -12.29
CA PHE A 77 7.21 -5.29 -13.48
C PHE A 77 8.09 -4.99 -14.69
N THR A 78 8.24 -5.97 -15.58
CA THR A 78 8.78 -5.75 -16.91
C THR A 78 7.79 -4.97 -17.77
N LYS A 79 8.25 -4.44 -18.91
CA LYS A 79 7.38 -3.72 -19.84
C LYS A 79 6.29 -4.63 -20.39
N GLU A 80 6.60 -5.90 -20.58
CA GLU A 80 5.71 -6.94 -21.09
C GLU A 80 4.61 -7.26 -20.07
N GLU A 81 4.97 -7.39 -18.79
CA GLU A 81 4.01 -7.57 -17.70
C GLU A 81 3.10 -6.34 -17.55
N MET A 82 3.66 -5.12 -17.64
CA MET A 82 2.88 -3.88 -17.54
C MET A 82 1.82 -3.74 -18.64
N ARG A 83 2.06 -4.30 -19.84
CA ARG A 83 1.07 -4.30 -20.94
C ARG A 83 -0.18 -5.11 -20.61
N GLN A 84 -0.09 -6.10 -19.72
CA GLN A 84 -1.27 -6.86 -19.28
C GLN A 84 -2.13 -6.08 -18.28
N TYR A 85 -1.53 -5.17 -17.52
CA TYR A 85 -2.21 -4.34 -16.52
C TYR A 85 -2.83 -3.08 -17.12
N TYR A 86 -2.17 -2.47 -18.11
CA TYR A 86 -2.74 -1.36 -18.87
C TYR A 86 -3.61 -1.88 -20.01
N VAL A 87 -4.90 -2.06 -19.75
CA VAL A 87 -5.89 -2.07 -20.83
C VAL A 87 -5.96 -0.65 -21.37
N MET A 88 -5.09 -0.31 -22.34
CA MET A 88 -5.20 0.94 -23.06
C MET A 88 -6.46 0.86 -23.93
N TYR A 89 -7.53 1.52 -23.49
CA TYR A 89 -8.68 1.81 -24.33
C TYR A 89 -8.37 2.95 -25.30
#